data_AF-A0A6G3X2B0-F1
#
_entry.id   AF-A0A6G3X2B0-F1
#
_cell.length_a   1.000
_cell.length_b   1.000
_cell.length_c   1.000
_cell.angle_alpha   90.00
_cell.angle_beta   90.00
_cell.angle_gamma   90.00
#
_symmetry.space_group_name_H-M   'P 1'
#
loop_
_entity.id
_entity.type
_entity.pdbx_description
1 polymer ?
#
loop_
_entity_poly.entity_id
_entity_poly.type
_entity_poly.pdbx_seq_one_letter_code
_entity_poly.pdbx_strand_id
1 'polypeptide(L)'
;LVIDGFEHLVDACADLVTELLRRAPRLQVLAAGRCPLRVDGERTFPLAPMSDGDAVELFTERARGVRPGWEPTAGERAAVLELCRRLDGIPLALELAAGRLRALSVEQVLLRLDDRFRLLTGGRRGAPPRHQTLRT
;
A
#
# COMPACT_ATOMS: atom_id res chain seq x y z
N LEU A 1 -9.09 -8.09 21.51
CA LEU A 1 -9.37 -6.69 21.16
C LEU A 1 -8.54 -6.35 19.93
N VAL A 2 -9.15 -5.73 18.93
CA VAL A 2 -8.42 -5.20 17.76
C VAL A 2 -8.52 -3.69 17.80
N ILE A 3 -7.39 -3.01 17.61
CA ILE A 3 -7.29 -1.55 17.50
C ILE A 3 -6.68 -1.26 16.14
N ASP A 4 -7.29 -0.37 15.38
CA ASP A 4 -6.86 -0.02 14.02
C ASP A 4 -6.75 1.51 13.88
N GLY A 5 -5.75 1.97 13.12
CA GLY A 5 -5.56 3.40 12.81
C GLY A 5 -5.24 4.30 14.02
N PHE A 6 -4.58 3.76 15.06
CA PHE A 6 -4.37 4.46 16.34
C PHE A 6 -3.25 5.52 16.33
N GLU A 7 -2.56 5.76 15.21
CA GLU A 7 -1.41 6.67 15.15
C GLU A 7 -1.66 8.11 15.62
N HIS A 8 -2.92 8.57 15.62
CA HIS A 8 -3.29 9.90 16.13
C HIS A 8 -3.64 9.91 17.62
N LEU A 9 -3.75 8.74 18.24
CA LEU A 9 -4.21 8.52 19.61
C LEU A 9 -3.30 7.54 20.36
N VAL A 10 -2.01 7.47 20.00
CA VAL A 10 -1.06 6.46 20.51
C VAL A 10 -1.05 6.41 22.03
N ASP A 11 -0.88 7.56 22.69
CA ASP A 11 -0.79 7.64 24.16
C ASP A 11 -2.11 7.18 24.82
N ALA A 12 -3.24 7.67 24.33
CA ALA A 12 -4.56 7.31 24.87
C ALA A 12 -4.87 5.81 24.67
N CYS A 13 -4.47 5.24 23.52
CA CYS A 13 -4.60 3.82 23.27
C CYS A 13 -3.66 2.99 24.14
N ALA A 14 -2.43 3.45 24.38
CA ALA A 14 -1.47 2.78 25.25
C ALA A 14 -1.96 2.72 26.70
N ASP A 15 -2.50 3.83 27.23
CA ASP A 15 -3.09 3.90 28.56
C ASP A 15 -4.27 2.93 28.70
N LEU A 16 -5.18 2.93 27.72
CA LEU A 16 -6.33 2.04 27.68
C LEU A 16 -5.89 0.57 27.65
N VAL A 17 -4.96 0.21 26.77
CA VAL A 17 -4.46 -1.17 26.62
C VAL A 17 -3.79 -1.64 27.90
N THR A 18 -2.98 -0.78 28.53
CA THR A 18 -2.28 -1.08 29.79
C THR A 18 -3.28 -1.42 30.89
N GLU A 19 -4.31 -0.59 31.05
CA GLU A 19 -5.32 -0.81 32.09
C GLU A 19 -6.19 -2.05 31.81
N LEU A 20 -6.53 -2.29 30.55
CA LEU A 20 -7.30 -3.47 30.17
C LEU A 20 -6.52 -4.77 30.39
N LEU A 21 -5.24 -4.82 30.03
CA LEU A 21 -4.40 -6.01 30.24
C LEU A 21 -4.21 -6.30 31.73
N ARG A 22 -4.11 -5.26 32.58
CA ARG A 22 -4.04 -5.42 34.04
C ARG A 22 -5.31 -6.02 34.63
N ARG A 23 -6.49 -5.64 34.12
CA ARG A 23 -7.80 -6.11 34.62
C ARG A 23 -8.27 -7.43 34.00
N ALA A 24 -7.79 -7.75 32.80
CA ALA A 24 -8.22 -8.91 32.04
C ALA A 24 -7.00 -9.75 31.58
N PRO A 25 -6.49 -10.67 32.42
CA PRO A 25 -5.25 -11.41 32.16
C PRO A 25 -5.30 -12.37 30.95
N ARG A 26 -6.49 -12.62 30.39
CA ARG A 26 -6.68 -13.41 29.17
C ARG A 26 -6.90 -12.56 27.92
N LEU A 27 -6.86 -11.23 28.04
CA LEU A 27 -7.04 -10.33 26.91
C LEU A 27 -5.82 -10.41 25.99
N GLN A 28 -6.07 -10.59 24.70
CA GLN A 28 -5.08 -10.38 23.65
C GLN A 28 -5.46 -9.14 22.84
N VAL A 29 -4.46 -8.33 22.52
CA VAL A 29 -4.62 -7.10 21.75
C VAL A 29 -3.83 -7.24 20.45
N LEU A 30 -4.50 -6.99 19.32
CA LEU A 30 -3.87 -6.78 18.03
C LEU A 30 -4.04 -5.31 17.67
N ALA A 31 -2.94 -4.57 17.58
CA ALA A 31 -2.94 -3.17 17.21
C ALA A 31 -2.32 -3.03 15.81
N ALA A 32 -3.13 -2.57 14.85
CA ALA A 32 -2.72 -2.25 13.49
C ALA A 32 -2.59 -0.73 13.35
N GLY A 33 -1.43 -0.26 12.90
CA GLY A 33 -1.14 1.16 12.81
C GLY A 33 0.21 1.42 12.18
N ARG A 34 0.56 2.69 12.05
CA ARG A 34 1.83 3.13 11.42
C ARG A 34 2.99 3.31 12.40
N CYS A 35 2.76 3.05 13.68
CA CYS A 35 3.76 3.13 14.74
C CYS A 35 3.43 2.12 15.86
N PRO A 36 4.40 1.74 16.70
CA PRO A 36 4.13 0.92 17.90
C PRO A 36 3.32 1.69 18.95
N LEU A 37 2.59 0.98 19.81
CA LEU A 37 1.93 1.53 21.01
C LEU A 37 2.92 1.79 22.17
N ARG A 38 4.06 1.09 22.18
CA ARG A 38 5.09 1.15 23.23
C ARG A 38 4.59 0.77 24.63
N VAL A 39 3.76 -0.27 24.71
CA VAL A 39 3.30 -0.86 25.97
C VAL A 39 4.16 -2.06 26.39
N ASP A 40 4.18 -2.36 27.68
CA ASP A 40 4.94 -3.51 28.19
C ASP A 40 4.44 -4.83 27.57
N GLY A 41 5.39 -5.66 27.13
CA GLY A 41 5.11 -6.93 26.46
C GLY A 41 4.65 -6.80 25.01
N GLU A 42 4.69 -5.61 24.41
CA GLU A 42 4.39 -5.40 22.99
C GLU A 42 5.36 -6.20 22.10
N ARG A 43 4.80 -6.84 21.06
CA ARG A 43 5.57 -7.44 19.97
C ARG A 43 5.14 -6.78 18.67
N THR A 44 6.08 -6.16 17.98
CA THR A 44 5.84 -5.51 16.69
C THR A 44 6.07 -6.45 15.54
N PHE A 45 5.14 -6.49 14.58
CA PHE A 45 5.26 -7.28 13.36
C PHE A 45 5.28 -6.33 12.15
N PRO A 46 6.46 -5.82 11.73
CA PRO A 46 6.54 -4.96 10.56
C PRO A 46 6.14 -5.73 9.30
N LEU A 47 5.29 -5.14 8.48
CA LEU A 47 4.87 -5.74 7.22
C LEU A 47 5.97 -5.54 6.17
N ALA A 48 6.41 -6.64 5.57
CA ALA A 48 7.33 -6.61 4.43
C ALA A 48 6.57 -6.16 3.16
N PRO A 49 7.27 -5.57 2.18
CA PRO A 49 6.72 -5.37 0.84
C PRO A 49 6.22 -6.69 0.24
N MET A 50 5.21 -6.59 -0.61
CA MET A 50 4.66 -7.72 -1.36
C MET A 50 5.71 -8.29 -2.32
N SER A 51 5.79 -9.62 -2.48
CA SER A 51 6.68 -10.22 -3.47
C SER A 51 6.17 -9.96 -4.89
N ASP A 52 7.04 -10.05 -5.89
CA ASP A 52 6.66 -9.94 -7.30
C ASP A 52 5.55 -10.95 -7.67
N GLY A 53 5.61 -12.18 -7.13
CA GLY A 53 4.61 -13.21 -7.37
C GLY A 53 3.24 -12.85 -6.80
N ASP A 54 3.22 -12.44 -5.52
CA ASP A 54 1.98 -12.05 -4.84
C ASP A 54 1.37 -10.78 -5.48
N ALA A 55 2.21 -9.85 -5.96
CA ALA A 55 1.76 -8.64 -6.63
C ALA A 55 1.08 -8.96 -7.98
N VAL A 56 1.66 -9.87 -8.77
CA VAL A 56 1.05 -10.34 -10.02
C VAL A 56 -0.24 -11.12 -9.75
N GLU A 57 -0.26 -11.95 -8.71
CA GLU A 57 -1.45 -12.69 -8.30
C GLU A 57 -2.58 -11.74 -7.91
N LEU A 58 -2.31 -10.79 -7.01
CA LEU A 58 -3.27 -9.76 -6.60
C LEU A 58 -3.74 -8.95 -7.80
N PHE A 59 -2.83 -8.45 -8.65
CA PHE A 59 -3.23 -7.69 -9.83
C PHE A 59 -4.17 -8.49 -10.74
N THR A 60 -3.86 -9.78 -10.95
CA THR A 60 -4.67 -10.67 -11.79
C THR A 60 -6.04 -10.92 -11.19
N GLU A 61 -6.12 -11.17 -9.89
CA GLU A 61 -7.40 -11.31 -9.17
C GLU A 61 -8.27 -10.05 -9.34
N ARG A 62 -7.67 -8.87 -9.16
CA ARG A 62 -8.38 -7.59 -9.26
C ARG A 62 -8.77 -7.25 -10.70
N ALA A 63 -7.94 -7.64 -11.66
CA ALA A 63 -8.25 -7.53 -13.08
C ALA A 63 -9.46 -8.39 -13.45
N ARG A 64 -9.53 -9.64 -12.96
CA ARG A 64 -10.70 -10.52 -13.14
C ARG A 64 -11.97 -9.94 -12.53
N GLY A 65 -11.86 -9.25 -11.39
CA GLY A 65 -12.97 -8.55 -10.75
C GLY A 65 -13.60 -7.45 -11.60
N VAL A 66 -12.84 -6.84 -12.51
CA VAL A 66 -13.35 -5.81 -13.43
C VAL A 66 -13.57 -6.30 -14.87
N ARG A 67 -12.91 -7.38 -15.27
CA ARG A 67 -13.05 -8.08 -16.55
C ARG A 67 -13.07 -9.59 -16.30
N PRO A 68 -14.26 -10.19 -16.11
CA PRO A 68 -14.38 -11.61 -15.82
C PRO A 68 -13.64 -12.49 -16.85
N GLY A 69 -12.87 -13.46 -16.36
CA GLY A 69 -12.08 -14.36 -17.20
C GLY A 69 -10.82 -13.74 -17.81
N TRP A 70 -10.45 -12.52 -17.42
CA TRP A 70 -9.18 -11.94 -17.85
C TRP A 70 -7.99 -12.74 -17.32
N GLU A 71 -7.09 -13.09 -18.24
CA GLU A 71 -5.79 -13.68 -17.95
C GLU A 71 -4.74 -12.94 -18.78
N PRO A 72 -3.55 -12.69 -18.23
CA PRO A 72 -2.46 -12.14 -19.02
C PRO A 72 -1.99 -13.17 -20.05
N THR A 73 -2.00 -12.77 -21.32
CA THR A 73 -1.42 -13.56 -22.41
C THR A 73 0.09 -13.74 -22.23
N ALA A 74 0.70 -14.63 -23.01
CA ALA A 74 2.14 -14.85 -22.95
C ALA A 74 2.98 -13.60 -23.21
N GLY A 75 2.50 -12.70 -24.07
CA GLY A 75 3.15 -11.42 -24.33
C GLY A 75 2.96 -10.40 -23.20
N GLU A 76 1.80 -10.42 -22.52
CA GLU A 76 1.45 -9.45 -21.48
C GLU A 76 2.09 -9.76 -20.12
N ARG A 77 2.50 -11.01 -19.85
CA ARG A 77 3.07 -11.39 -18.55
C ARG A 77 4.26 -10.53 -18.13
N ALA A 78 5.15 -10.19 -19.06
CA ALA A 78 6.28 -9.30 -18.79
C ALA A 78 5.83 -7.87 -18.46
N ALA A 79 4.80 -7.37 -19.16
CA ALA A 79 4.22 -6.05 -18.91
C ALA A 79 3.50 -6.00 -17.55
N VAL A 80 2.78 -7.05 -17.16
CA VAL A 80 2.13 -7.13 -15.84
C VAL A 80 3.18 -7.12 -14.72
N LEU A 81 4.26 -7.88 -14.87
CA LEU A 81 5.34 -7.89 -13.89
C LEU A 81 6.01 -6.51 -13.76
N GLU A 82 6.31 -5.86 -14.89
CA GLU A 82 6.88 -4.50 -14.89
C GLU A 82 5.91 -3.49 -14.25
N LEU A 83 4.61 -3.62 -14.53
CA LEU A 83 3.58 -2.78 -13.92
C LEU A 83 3.56 -2.94 -12.41
N CYS A 84 3.62 -4.19 -11.92
CA CYS A 84 3.62 -4.48 -10.49
C CYS A 84 4.85 -3.88 -9.80
N ARG A 85 6.03 -4.00 -10.42
CA ARG A 85 7.29 -3.43 -9.91
C ARG A 85 7.26 -1.91 -9.87
N ARG A 86 6.76 -1.25 -10.91
CA ARG A 86 6.64 0.21 -10.96
C ARG A 86 5.63 0.79 -9.97
N LEU A 87 4.73 -0.05 -9.49
CA LEU A 87 3.78 0.30 -8.44
C LEU A 87 4.30 -0.13 -7.05
N ASP A 88 5.58 -0.48 -6.95
CA ASP A 88 6.29 -0.88 -5.73
C ASP A 88 5.62 -2.04 -4.96
N GLY A 89 4.81 -2.86 -5.65
CA GLY A 89 4.00 -3.90 -5.01
C GLY A 89 2.97 -3.36 -4.01
N ILE A 90 2.63 -2.05 -4.06
CA ILE A 90 1.64 -1.44 -3.16
C ILE A 90 0.24 -1.97 -3.51
N PRO A 91 -0.44 -2.72 -2.62
CA PRO A 91 -1.70 -3.40 -2.95
C PRO A 91 -2.77 -2.46 -3.52
N LEU A 92 -2.95 -1.30 -2.89
CA LEU A 92 -3.92 -0.30 -3.35
C LEU A 92 -3.57 0.25 -4.75
N ALA A 93 -2.30 0.45 -5.05
CA ALA A 93 -1.87 0.94 -6.35
C ALA A 93 -2.15 -0.11 -7.44
N LEU A 94 -1.91 -1.40 -7.15
CA LEU A 94 -2.23 -2.52 -8.03
C LEU A 94 -3.75 -2.62 -8.27
N GLU A 95 -4.57 -2.50 -7.23
CA GLU A 95 -6.04 -2.49 -7.34
C GLU A 95 -6.54 -1.36 -8.25
N LEU A 96 -6.02 -0.14 -8.03
CA LEU A 96 -6.39 1.03 -8.83
C LEU A 96 -5.95 0.88 -10.29
N ALA A 97 -4.77 0.30 -10.55
CA ALA A 97 -4.27 0.03 -11.88
C ALA A 97 -5.12 -1.04 -12.59
N ALA A 98 -5.41 -2.15 -11.91
CA ALA A 98 -6.28 -3.22 -12.42
C ALA A 98 -7.67 -2.68 -12.76
N GLY A 99 -8.23 -1.77 -11.95
CA GLY A 99 -9.50 -1.09 -12.21
C GLY A 99 -9.55 -0.32 -13.53
N ARG A 100 -8.39 0.08 -14.08
CA ARG A 100 -8.31 0.76 -15.40
C ARG A 100 -8.45 -0.19 -16.58
N LEU A 101 -8.36 -1.51 -16.39
CA LEU A 101 -8.39 -2.47 -17.48
C LEU A 101 -9.74 -2.56 -18.19
N ARG A 102 -10.81 -1.98 -17.63
CA ARG A 102 -12.10 -1.80 -18.33
C ARG A 102 -11.97 -0.94 -19.58
N ALA A 103 -11.04 0.01 -19.59
CA ALA A 103 -10.87 0.97 -20.68
C ALA A 103 -9.49 0.90 -21.35
N LEU A 104 -8.50 0.29 -20.69
CA LEU A 104 -7.10 0.30 -21.13
C LEU A 104 -6.49 -1.11 -21.16
N SER A 105 -5.52 -1.32 -22.04
CA SER A 105 -4.63 -2.47 -21.95
C SER A 105 -3.57 -2.29 -20.85
N VAL A 106 -2.88 -3.37 -20.47
CA VAL A 106 -1.79 -3.32 -19.47
C VAL A 106 -0.68 -2.38 -19.93
N GLU A 107 -0.31 -2.42 -21.21
CA GLU A 107 0.70 -1.55 -21.82
C GLU A 107 0.27 -0.08 -21.78
N GLN A 108 -1.01 0.20 -22.03
CA GLN A 108 -1.53 1.56 -21.94
C GLN A 108 -1.53 2.09 -20.50
N VAL A 109 -1.77 1.22 -19.51
CA VAL A 109 -1.63 1.59 -18.09
C VAL A 109 -0.17 1.90 -17.76
N LEU A 110 0.76 1.04 -18.19
CA LEU A 110 2.21 1.24 -18.02
C LEU A 110 2.70 2.56 -18.62
N LEU A 111 2.35 2.84 -19.88
CA LEU A 111 2.74 4.07 -20.57
C LEU A 111 2.25 5.32 -19.82
N ARG A 112 1.05 5.28 -19.25
CA ARG A 112 0.49 6.41 -18.50
C ARG A 112 1.10 6.60 -17.11
N LEU A 113 1.69 5.56 -16.52
CA LEU A 113 2.49 5.71 -15.32
C LEU A 113 3.77 6.49 -15.65
N ASP A 114 4.43 6.19 -16.77
CA ASP A 114 5.61 6.95 -17.21
C ASP A 114 5.32 8.44 -17.38
N ASP A 115 4.15 8.80 -17.90
CA ASP A 115 3.78 10.20 -18.14
C ASP A 115 3.56 10.99 -16.84
N ARG A 116 2.92 10.38 -15.82
CA ARG A 116 2.69 11.05 -14.51
C ARG A 116 3.96 11.07 -13.65
N PHE A 117 4.80 10.04 -13.73
CA PHE A 117 6.09 10.05 -13.04
C PHE A 117 7.14 10.91 -13.75
N ARG A 118 7.09 11.08 -15.09
CA ARG A 118 7.91 12.08 -15.82
C ARG A 118 7.56 13.51 -15.43
N LEU A 119 6.29 13.81 -15.16
CA LEU A 119 5.88 15.11 -14.60
C LEU A 119 6.46 15.37 -13.19
N LEU A 120 6.88 14.33 -12.46
CA LEU A 120 7.50 14.42 -11.13
C LEU A 120 9.04 14.26 -11.15
N THR A 121 9.60 13.59 -12.15
CA THR A 121 11.05 13.29 -12.27
C THR A 121 11.76 14.12 -13.34
N GLY A 122 11.03 14.71 -14.28
CA GLY A 122 11.54 15.59 -15.33
C GLY A 122 11.44 17.07 -14.94
N GLY A 123 12.44 17.59 -14.22
CA GLY A 123 12.66 19.04 -14.18
C GLY A 123 13.01 19.66 -12.83
N ARG A 124 14.13 19.25 -12.22
CA ARG A 124 14.84 20.15 -11.30
C ARG A 124 15.67 21.15 -12.12
N ARG A 125 15.00 22.20 -12.62
CA ARG A 125 15.56 23.53 -12.96
C ARG A 125 14.38 24.45 -13.31
N GLY A 126 13.83 25.14 -12.30
CA GLY A 126 12.79 26.17 -12.48
C GLY A 126 11.48 26.00 -11.70
N ALA A 127 11.48 25.43 -10.49
CA ALA A 127 10.26 25.38 -9.67
C ALA A 127 9.88 26.77 -9.12
N PRO A 128 8.60 27.19 -9.18
CA PRO A 128 8.13 28.42 -8.54
C PRO A 128 8.26 28.34 -7.00
N PRO A 129 8.54 29.46 -6.31
CA PRO A 129 8.99 29.46 -4.92
C PRO A 129 7.83 29.36 -3.91
N ARG A 130 7.01 28.30 -3.95
CA ARG A 130 5.80 28.25 -3.11
C ARG A 130 5.50 26.97 -2.35
N HIS A 131 6.16 25.84 -2.63
CA HIS A 131 5.93 24.60 -1.87
C HIS A 131 7.24 24.03 -1.29
N GLN A 132 7.91 24.82 -0.46
CA GLN A 132 8.88 24.33 0.52
C GLN A 132 8.37 24.67 1.92
N THR A 133 7.56 23.80 2.51
CA THR A 133 7.49 23.65 3.96
C THR A 133 6.83 22.33 4.26
N LEU A 134 7.66 21.36 4.65
CA LEU A 134 7.47 20.54 5.84
C LEU A 134 8.77 19.74 6.06
N ARG A 135 9.70 20.40 6.75
CA ARG A 135 10.77 19.78 7.52
C ARG A 135 10.51 20.14 8.98
N THR A 136 10.22 19.12 9.77
CA THR A 136 10.64 18.98 11.16
C THR A 136 10.89 17.50 11.36
#